data_AF-A0A927UUY2-F1
#
_entry.id   AF-A0A927UUY2-F1
#
_cell.length_a   1.000
_cell.length_b   1.000
_cell.length_c   1.000
_cell.angle_alpha   90.00
_cell.angle_beta   90.00
_cell.angle_gamma   90.00
#
_symmetry.space_group_name_H-M   'P 1'
#
loop_
_entity.id
_entity.type
_entity.pdbx_description
1 polymer ?
#
loop_
_entity_poly.entity_id
_entity_poly.type
_entity_poly.pdbx_seq_one_letter_code
_entity_poly.pdbx_strand_id
1 'polypeptide(L)'
;MVKEDGITTFVSGGVKPNKNIVKLPRVFKQMIDYEYNVKISTEKYEECKRRLHEEMAMETDTIQQTGESLFRMKQLISDTAYARFRYAIFPQVIENKGLNRILAKADESLNSYDLLEGLSYVTTDVNRSMKELITYIRENKETEKAVTNLTYEEIIKAYPKLAEKFAEFMQKYGNRSDFNCYCFVSKSWKDDPERFLGTLRTVLRSTDVGILTKEESEQKFVGLMERIKSTMKDKSYSKFEKRVHAVRYYHLGRFYNSVKDVF
;
A
#
# COMPACT_ATOMS: atom_id res chain seq x y z
N MET A 1 -1.64 0.51 -30.99
CA MET A 1 -1.13 1.81 -31.48
C MET A 1 -1.56 2.84 -30.44
N VAL A 2 -0.62 3.62 -29.91
CA VAL A 2 -0.95 4.71 -28.97
C VAL A 2 -1.42 5.89 -29.81
N LYS A 3 -2.61 6.43 -29.53
CA LYS A 3 -3.13 7.61 -30.22
C LYS A 3 -2.52 8.89 -29.61
N GLU A 4 -2.63 10.01 -30.32
CA GLU A 4 -2.13 11.33 -29.89
C GLU A 4 -2.75 11.83 -28.58
N ASP A 5 -3.90 11.29 -28.17
CA ASP A 5 -4.56 11.56 -26.88
C ASP A 5 -4.02 10.71 -25.71
N GLY A 6 -2.98 9.90 -25.94
CA GLY A 6 -2.40 9.00 -24.94
C GLY A 6 -3.23 7.74 -24.67
N ILE A 7 -4.37 7.55 -25.33
CA ILE A 7 -5.20 6.37 -25.16
C ILE A 7 -4.69 5.26 -26.07
N THR A 8 -4.29 4.15 -25.45
CA THR A 8 -3.90 2.94 -26.17
C THR A 8 -5.15 2.10 -26.42
N THR A 9 -5.68 2.11 -27.65
CA THR A 9 -6.69 1.14 -28.06
C THR A 9 -6.02 -0.18 -28.43
N PHE A 10 -6.45 -1.28 -27.78
CA PHE A 10 -6.11 -2.62 -28.24
C PHE A 10 -6.64 -2.79 -29.67
N VAL A 11 -5.75 -3.10 -30.61
CA VAL A 11 -6.16 -3.44 -31.97
C VAL A 11 -7.02 -4.70 -31.84
N SER A 12 -8.24 -4.67 -32.38
CA SER A 12 -9.16 -5.80 -32.45
C SER A 12 -8.63 -6.88 -33.42
N GLY A 13 -7.45 -7.41 -33.14
CA GLY A 13 -6.93 -8.62 -33.75
C GLY A 13 -7.42 -9.79 -32.92
N GLY A 14 -8.24 -10.66 -33.51
CA GLY A 14 -8.62 -11.91 -32.87
C GLY A 14 -7.38 -12.63 -32.33
N VAL A 15 -7.49 -13.17 -31.12
CA VAL A 15 -6.41 -13.91 -30.45
C VAL A 15 -6.06 -15.13 -31.29
N LYS A 16 -5.04 -15.03 -32.14
CA LYS A 16 -4.54 -16.18 -32.91
C LYS A 16 -3.94 -17.18 -31.93
N PRO A 17 -4.36 -18.46 -31.95
CA PRO A 17 -3.76 -19.48 -31.11
C PRO A 17 -2.26 -19.58 -31.38
N ASN A 18 -1.44 -19.17 -30.42
CA ASN A 18 0.00 -19.38 -30.45
C ASN A 18 0.40 -20.40 -29.38
N LYS A 19 1.63 -20.91 -29.44
CA LYS A 19 2.14 -21.91 -28.48
C LYS A 19 2.12 -21.44 -27.00
N ASN A 20 1.93 -20.14 -26.75
CA ASN A 20 1.78 -19.61 -25.39
C ASN A 20 0.36 -19.77 -24.83
N ILE A 21 -0.68 -19.92 -25.67
CA ILE A 21 -2.05 -20.22 -25.20
C ILE A 21 -2.13 -21.59 -24.52
N VAL A 22 -1.37 -22.57 -25.02
CA VAL A 22 -1.27 -23.93 -24.43
C VAL A 22 -0.68 -23.90 -23.01
N LYS A 23 0.04 -22.82 -22.65
CA LYS A 23 0.60 -22.63 -21.30
C LYS A 23 -0.38 -22.01 -20.31
N LEU A 24 -1.54 -21.49 -20.77
CA LEU A 24 -2.50 -20.79 -19.91
C LEU A 24 -3.01 -21.63 -18.72
N PRO A 25 -3.36 -22.92 -18.88
CA PRO A 25 -3.80 -23.73 -17.74
C PRO A 25 -2.70 -23.89 -16.68
N ARG A 26 -1.44 -24.04 -17.10
CA ARG A 26 -0.28 -24.12 -16.20
C ARG A 26 -0.06 -22.80 -15.47
N VAL A 27 -0.14 -21.68 -16.19
CA VAL A 27 -0.01 -20.34 -15.61
C VAL A 27 -1.12 -20.10 -14.59
N PHE A 28 -2.36 -20.44 -14.91
CA PHE A 28 -3.49 -20.32 -13.99
C PHE A 28 -3.32 -21.20 -12.74
N LYS A 29 -2.87 -22.44 -12.90
CA LYS A 29 -2.56 -23.34 -11.77
C LYS A 29 -1.53 -22.73 -10.83
N GLN A 30 -0.51 -22.08 -11.38
CA GLN A 30 0.48 -21.36 -10.57
C GLN A 30 -0.11 -20.11 -9.90
N MET A 31 -1.04 -19.39 -10.53
CA MET A 31 -1.67 -18.20 -9.95
C MET A 31 -2.56 -18.51 -8.74
N ILE A 32 -3.10 -19.74 -8.64
CA ILE A 32 -3.90 -20.19 -7.50
C ILE A 32 -3.09 -20.92 -6.42
N ASP A 33 -1.80 -21.18 -6.68
CA ASP A 33 -0.91 -21.83 -5.72
C ASP A 33 -0.29 -20.78 -4.80
N TYR A 34 -0.93 -20.56 -3.65
CA TYR A 34 -0.51 -19.48 -2.77
C TYR A 34 0.90 -19.69 -2.18
N GLU A 35 1.30 -20.93 -1.91
CA GLU A 35 2.63 -21.26 -1.36
C GLU A 35 3.72 -20.95 -2.40
N TYR A 36 3.51 -21.36 -3.65
CA TYR A 36 4.38 -21.02 -4.76
C TYR A 36 4.49 -19.50 -4.95
N ASN A 37 3.35 -18.80 -4.97
CA ASN A 37 3.34 -17.36 -5.22
C ASN A 37 4.05 -16.58 -4.11
N VAL A 38 3.82 -16.91 -2.82
CA VAL A 38 4.51 -16.27 -1.68
C VAL A 38 6.02 -16.50 -1.77
N LYS A 39 6.45 -17.73 -2.08
CA LYS A 39 7.88 -18.04 -2.24
C LYS A 39 8.52 -17.19 -3.35
N ILE A 40 7.96 -17.23 -4.55
CA ILE A 40 8.54 -16.53 -5.71
C ILE A 40 8.49 -15.01 -5.54
N SER A 41 7.42 -14.45 -4.98
CA SER A 41 7.37 -13.01 -4.71
C SER A 41 8.44 -12.61 -3.70
N THR A 42 8.69 -13.42 -2.67
CA THR A 42 9.74 -13.16 -1.67
C THR A 42 11.10 -13.10 -2.33
N GLU A 43 11.47 -14.15 -3.08
CA GLU A 43 12.74 -14.22 -3.81
C GLU A 43 12.92 -13.03 -4.76
N LYS A 44 11.86 -12.66 -5.50
CA LYS A 44 11.89 -11.52 -6.42
C LYS A 44 12.01 -10.18 -5.72
N TYR A 45 11.37 -10.00 -4.56
CA TYR A 45 11.49 -8.77 -3.79
C TYR A 45 12.88 -8.60 -3.21
N GLU A 46 13.48 -9.67 -2.67
CA GLU A 46 14.86 -9.62 -2.18
C GLU A 46 15.86 -9.35 -3.32
N GLU A 47 15.67 -9.97 -4.48
CA GLU A 47 16.49 -9.71 -5.67
C GLU A 47 16.40 -8.24 -6.11
N CYS A 48 15.19 -7.68 -6.16
CA CYS A 48 14.97 -6.29 -6.53
C CYS A 48 15.55 -5.33 -5.49
N LYS A 49 15.39 -5.62 -4.19
CA LYS A 49 15.95 -4.82 -3.10
C LYS A 49 17.48 -4.77 -3.17
N ARG A 50 18.13 -5.91 -3.38
CA ARG A 50 19.59 -5.97 -3.56
C ARG A 50 20.04 -5.12 -4.75
N ARG A 51 19.42 -5.29 -5.92
CA ARG A 51 19.75 -4.52 -7.13
C ARG A 51 19.55 -3.02 -6.95
N LEU A 52 18.54 -2.62 -6.18
CA LEU A 52 18.31 -1.22 -5.85
C LEU A 52 19.44 -0.65 -5.00
N HIS A 53 19.85 -1.36 -3.96
CA HIS A 53 20.94 -0.92 -3.07
C HIS A 53 22.27 -0.80 -3.85
N GLU A 54 22.53 -1.74 -4.76
CA GLU A 54 23.68 -1.66 -5.66
C GLU A 54 23.62 -0.42 -6.55
N GLU A 55 22.43 -0.10 -7.08
CA GLU A 55 22.25 1.11 -7.89
C GLU A 55 22.42 2.39 -7.09
N MET A 56 21.90 2.44 -5.86
CA MET A 56 22.05 3.61 -4.97
C MET A 56 23.49 3.84 -4.51
N ALA A 57 24.32 2.79 -4.49
CA ALA A 57 25.72 2.88 -4.10
C ALA A 57 26.67 3.21 -5.27
N MET A 58 26.18 3.22 -6.51
CA MET A 58 26.98 3.56 -7.68
C MET A 58 27.08 5.08 -7.85
N GLU A 59 28.30 5.57 -8.00
CA GLU A 59 28.55 6.92 -8.49
C GLU A 59 28.57 6.92 -10.02
N THR A 60 27.99 7.95 -10.64
CA THR A 60 27.97 8.12 -12.09
C THR A 60 28.67 9.41 -12.47
N ASP A 61 29.85 9.30 -13.07
CA ASP A 61 30.70 10.45 -13.41
C ASP A 61 30.51 10.94 -14.85
N THR A 62 29.84 10.14 -15.68
CA THR A 62 29.63 10.43 -17.09
C THR A 62 28.14 10.33 -17.48
N ILE A 63 27.78 11.02 -18.57
CA ILE A 63 26.43 10.94 -19.16
C ILE A 63 26.11 9.50 -19.56
N GLN A 64 27.09 8.74 -20.08
CA GLN A 64 26.89 7.35 -20.46
C GLN A 64 26.54 6.48 -19.24
N GLN A 65 27.32 6.56 -18.15
CA GLN A 65 27.05 5.83 -16.92
C GLN A 65 25.70 6.22 -16.31
N THR A 66 25.33 7.50 -16.37
CA THR A 66 24.01 7.98 -15.95
C THR A 66 22.90 7.34 -16.79
N GLY A 67 23.05 7.30 -18.11
CA GLY A 67 22.08 6.65 -19.01
C GLY A 67 21.92 5.16 -18.75
N GLU A 68 23.01 4.46 -18.48
CA GLU A 68 22.99 3.04 -18.12
C GLU A 68 22.32 2.81 -16.77
N SER A 69 22.56 3.68 -15.78
CA SER A 69 21.89 3.66 -14.48
C SER A 69 20.38 3.84 -14.62
N LEU A 70 19.94 4.85 -15.39
CA LEU A 70 18.52 5.07 -15.70
C LEU A 70 17.88 3.83 -16.34
N PHE A 71 18.59 3.15 -17.24
CA PHE A 71 18.10 1.93 -17.88
C PHE A 71 17.96 0.78 -16.88
N ARG A 72 18.95 0.56 -16.01
CA ARG A 72 18.87 -0.47 -14.95
C ARG A 72 17.76 -0.20 -13.95
N MET A 73 17.56 1.06 -13.55
CA MET A 73 16.43 1.46 -12.70
C MET A 73 15.08 1.22 -13.37
N LYS A 74 14.94 1.56 -14.66
CA LYS A 74 13.73 1.24 -15.44
C LYS A 74 13.44 -0.27 -15.45
N GLN A 75 14.47 -1.09 -15.66
CA GLN A 75 14.32 -2.54 -15.66
C GLN A 75 13.90 -3.04 -14.27
N LEU A 76 14.51 -2.52 -13.21
CA LEU A 76 14.18 -2.84 -11.83
C LEU A 76 12.72 -2.50 -11.48
N ILE A 77 12.23 -1.33 -11.90
CA ILE A 77 10.81 -0.94 -11.77
C ILE A 77 9.91 -1.96 -12.48
N SER A 78 10.29 -2.36 -13.69
CA SER A 78 9.52 -3.32 -14.50
C SER A 78 9.46 -4.70 -13.84
N ASP A 79 10.59 -5.20 -13.34
CA ASP A 79 10.69 -6.50 -12.68
C ASP A 79 9.90 -6.50 -11.36
N THR A 80 9.99 -5.42 -10.58
CA THR A 80 9.25 -5.24 -9.33
C THR A 80 7.74 -5.19 -9.60
N ALA A 81 7.32 -4.41 -10.59
CA ALA A 81 5.92 -4.32 -11.00
C ALA A 81 5.39 -5.69 -11.45
N TYR A 82 6.15 -6.39 -12.30
CA TYR A 82 5.78 -7.73 -12.74
C TYR A 82 5.62 -8.69 -11.56
N ALA A 83 6.58 -8.72 -10.63
CA ALA A 83 6.51 -9.58 -9.45
C ALA A 83 5.27 -9.29 -8.59
N ARG A 84 4.98 -8.01 -8.33
CA ARG A 84 3.77 -7.58 -7.61
C ARG A 84 2.49 -8.00 -8.31
N PHE A 85 2.36 -7.72 -9.61
CA PHE A 85 1.15 -8.07 -10.35
C PHE A 85 0.96 -9.59 -10.41
N ARG A 86 1.98 -10.32 -10.85
CA ARG A 86 1.91 -11.75 -11.14
C ARG A 86 1.80 -12.63 -9.90
N TYR A 87 2.50 -12.31 -8.83
CA TYR A 87 2.65 -13.18 -7.66
C TYR A 87 1.98 -12.64 -6.39
N ALA A 88 1.50 -11.39 -6.36
CA ALA A 88 0.77 -10.85 -5.21
C ALA A 88 -0.65 -10.39 -5.56
N ILE A 89 -0.80 -9.43 -6.49
CA ILE A 89 -2.10 -8.78 -6.78
C ILE A 89 -3.09 -9.78 -7.39
N PHE A 90 -2.72 -10.48 -8.46
CA PHE A 90 -3.65 -11.44 -9.08
C PHE A 90 -3.98 -12.62 -8.15
N PRO A 91 -2.99 -13.28 -7.50
CA PRO A 91 -3.29 -14.32 -6.51
C PRO A 91 -4.20 -13.84 -5.39
N GLN A 92 -3.98 -12.64 -4.85
CA GLN A 92 -4.83 -12.05 -3.82
C GLN A 92 -6.28 -11.90 -4.29
N VAL A 93 -6.53 -11.39 -5.49
CA VAL A 93 -7.89 -11.24 -6.03
C VAL A 93 -8.60 -12.59 -6.11
N ILE A 94 -7.88 -13.65 -6.50
CA ILE A 94 -8.43 -15.01 -6.58
C ILE A 94 -8.70 -15.56 -5.18
N GLU A 95 -7.74 -15.47 -4.27
CA GLU A 95 -7.86 -15.96 -2.90
C GLU A 95 -8.99 -15.26 -2.13
N ASN A 96 -9.13 -13.94 -2.29
CA ASN A 96 -10.20 -13.15 -1.67
C ASN A 96 -11.60 -13.70 -2.01
N LYS A 97 -11.83 -14.11 -3.27
CA LYS A 97 -13.13 -14.72 -3.65
C LYS A 97 -13.40 -16.01 -2.87
N GLY A 98 -12.37 -16.84 -2.68
CA GLY A 98 -12.50 -18.08 -1.93
C GLY A 98 -12.64 -17.86 -0.42
N LEU A 99 -11.95 -16.87 0.13
CA LEU A 99 -12.03 -16.50 1.55
C LEU A 99 -13.38 -15.86 1.88
N ASN A 100 -13.91 -14.97 1.04
CA ASN A 100 -15.23 -14.35 1.23
C ASN A 100 -16.34 -15.40 1.38
N ARG A 101 -16.28 -16.49 0.60
CA ARG A 101 -17.25 -17.59 0.73
C ARG A 101 -17.15 -18.34 2.06
N ILE A 102 -15.98 -18.37 2.68
CA ILE A 102 -15.78 -18.98 4.00
C ILE A 102 -16.27 -18.01 5.07
N LEU A 103 -15.89 -16.74 4.97
CA LEU A 103 -16.27 -15.69 5.91
C LEU A 103 -17.80 -15.51 5.97
N ALA A 104 -18.47 -15.45 4.83
CA ALA A 104 -19.92 -15.29 4.75
C ALA A 104 -20.71 -16.42 5.43
N LYS A 105 -20.12 -17.62 5.60
CA LYS A 105 -20.75 -18.71 6.35
C LYS A 105 -20.72 -18.50 7.87
N ALA A 106 -19.73 -17.75 8.35
CA ALA A 106 -19.63 -17.40 9.75
C ALA A 106 -20.43 -16.13 10.06
N ASP A 107 -20.38 -15.15 9.16
CA ASP A 107 -21.05 -13.86 9.27
C ASP A 107 -21.09 -13.18 7.89
N GLU A 108 -22.28 -12.91 7.36
CA GLU A 108 -22.47 -12.35 6.02
C GLU A 108 -21.92 -10.93 5.85
N SER A 109 -21.71 -10.19 6.96
CA SER A 109 -21.11 -8.85 6.89
C SER A 109 -19.59 -8.89 6.67
N LEU A 110 -18.95 -10.04 6.88
CA LEU A 110 -17.50 -10.18 6.76
C LEU A 110 -17.03 -10.35 5.31
N ASN A 111 -15.84 -9.83 5.05
CA ASN A 111 -15.15 -9.98 3.78
C ASN A 111 -13.62 -10.03 3.97
N SER A 112 -12.90 -10.24 2.88
CA SER A 112 -11.45 -10.43 2.89
C SER A 112 -10.66 -9.22 3.38
N TYR A 113 -11.25 -8.02 3.41
CA TYR A 113 -10.59 -6.84 3.98
C TYR A 113 -10.59 -6.88 5.51
N ASP A 114 -11.57 -7.53 6.16
CA ASP A 114 -11.55 -7.74 7.61
C ASP A 114 -10.35 -8.62 8.04
N LEU A 115 -9.87 -9.47 7.14
CA LEU A 115 -8.66 -10.28 7.35
C LEU A 115 -7.37 -9.48 7.27
N LEU A 116 -7.42 -8.20 6.88
CA LEU A 116 -6.27 -7.30 6.80
C LEU A 116 -6.13 -6.41 8.05
N GLU A 117 -7.08 -6.50 8.98
CA GLU A 117 -7.02 -5.82 10.27
C GLU A 117 -5.71 -6.17 11.01
N GLY A 118 -5.18 -5.21 11.73
CA GLY A 118 -3.90 -5.29 12.45
C GLY A 118 -2.67 -5.15 11.56
N LEU A 119 -2.79 -5.11 10.22
CA LEU A 119 -1.62 -4.87 9.38
C LEU A 119 -1.10 -3.43 9.54
N SER A 120 0.23 -3.30 9.45
CA SER A 120 0.93 -2.02 9.31
C SER A 120 1.47 -1.94 7.88
N TYR A 121 0.95 -0.97 7.14
CA TYR A 121 1.40 -0.63 5.79
C TYR A 121 1.13 0.84 5.56
N VAL A 122 1.79 1.43 4.56
CA VAL A 122 1.98 2.88 4.55
C VAL A 122 0.66 3.67 4.53
N THR A 123 -0.38 3.18 3.87
CA THR A 123 -1.69 3.86 3.88
C THR A 123 -2.35 3.85 5.26
N THR A 124 -2.36 2.71 5.94
CA THR A 124 -2.92 2.61 7.30
C THR A 124 -2.07 3.38 8.31
N ASP A 125 -0.74 3.35 8.17
CA ASP A 125 0.16 4.08 9.06
C ASP A 125 0.00 5.60 8.92
N VAL A 126 -0.18 6.12 7.69
CA VAL A 126 -0.50 7.54 7.46
C VAL A 126 -1.82 7.90 8.14
N ASN A 127 -2.85 7.07 7.98
CA ASN A 127 -4.16 7.30 8.59
C ASN A 127 -4.09 7.31 10.12
N ARG A 128 -3.37 6.36 10.72
CA ARG A 128 -3.16 6.31 12.18
C ARG A 128 -2.41 7.54 12.68
N SER A 129 -1.31 7.92 12.01
CA SER A 129 -0.54 9.11 12.35
C SER A 129 -1.36 10.40 12.18
N MET A 130 -2.23 10.44 11.18
CA MET A 130 -3.17 11.56 10.99
C MET A 130 -4.16 11.61 12.16
N LYS A 131 -4.74 10.48 12.58
CA LYS A 131 -5.62 10.40 13.75
C LYS A 131 -4.91 10.90 15.02
N GLU A 132 -3.68 10.48 15.27
CA GLU A 132 -2.89 10.94 16.42
C GLU A 132 -2.68 12.47 16.41
N LEU A 133 -2.34 13.03 15.25
CA LEU A 133 -2.17 14.47 15.08
C LEU A 133 -3.49 15.22 15.32
N ILE A 134 -4.59 14.71 14.79
CA ILE A 134 -5.94 15.26 14.98
C ILE A 134 -6.35 15.23 16.45
N THR A 135 -6.10 14.11 17.15
CA THR A 135 -6.40 13.98 18.59
C THR A 135 -5.62 15.04 19.37
N TYR A 136 -4.31 15.15 19.14
CA TYR A 136 -3.49 16.18 19.79
C TYR A 136 -4.00 17.60 19.54
N ILE A 137 -4.41 17.91 18.31
CA ILE A 137 -4.97 19.23 17.97
C ILE A 137 -6.28 19.49 18.71
N ARG A 138 -7.15 18.48 18.84
CA ARG A 138 -8.46 18.59 19.50
C ARG A 138 -8.37 18.72 21.03
N GLU A 139 -7.28 18.26 21.64
CA GLU A 139 -7.04 18.41 23.08
C GLU A 139 -6.95 19.88 23.50
N ASN A 140 -6.60 20.79 22.58
CA ASN A 140 -6.50 22.22 22.86
C ASN A 140 -7.29 23.04 21.82
N LYS A 141 -8.35 23.73 22.27
CA LYS A 141 -9.22 24.54 21.42
C LYS A 141 -8.52 25.71 20.71
N GLU A 142 -7.46 26.26 21.31
CA GLU A 142 -6.65 27.29 20.67
C GLU A 142 -5.85 26.70 19.50
N THR A 143 -5.24 25.54 19.70
CA THR A 143 -4.53 24.79 18.65
C THR A 143 -5.46 24.38 17.51
N GLU A 144 -6.65 23.88 17.83
CA GLU A 144 -7.69 23.56 16.84
C GLU A 144 -8.10 24.79 16.02
N LYS A 145 -8.28 25.93 16.69
CA LYS A 145 -8.61 27.21 16.03
C LYS A 145 -7.45 27.69 15.14
N ALA A 146 -6.20 27.56 15.60
CA ALA A 146 -5.02 27.93 14.84
C ALA A 146 -4.93 27.10 13.55
N VAL A 147 -5.01 25.76 13.65
CA VAL A 147 -4.97 24.86 12.48
C VAL A 147 -6.11 25.14 11.50
N THR A 148 -7.28 25.53 12.00
CA THR A 148 -8.44 25.83 11.17
C THR A 148 -8.29 27.13 10.38
N ASN A 149 -7.63 28.15 10.95
CA ASN A 149 -7.71 29.52 10.43
C ASN A 149 -6.38 30.13 9.95
N LEU A 150 -5.24 29.65 10.46
CA LEU A 150 -3.92 30.19 10.15
C LEU A 150 -3.24 29.38 9.04
N THR A 151 -2.34 30.01 8.29
CA THR A 151 -1.44 29.33 7.34
C THR A 151 -0.45 28.41 8.05
N TYR A 152 0.13 27.47 7.31
CA TYR A 152 1.16 26.56 7.82
C TYR A 152 2.35 27.33 8.41
N GLU A 153 2.80 28.39 7.72
CA GLU A 153 3.91 29.23 8.17
C GLU A 153 3.61 29.94 9.50
N GLU A 154 2.41 30.49 9.64
CA GLU A 154 1.97 31.12 10.89
C GLU A 154 1.91 30.12 12.05
N ILE A 155 1.43 28.90 11.78
CA ILE A 155 1.33 27.83 12.78
C ILE A 155 2.72 27.43 13.28
N ILE A 156 3.66 27.13 12.38
CA ILE A 156 4.99 26.65 12.79
C ILE A 156 5.75 27.71 13.60
N LYS A 157 5.50 29.00 13.33
CA LYS A 157 6.12 30.12 14.05
C LYS A 157 5.52 30.33 15.44
N ALA A 158 4.19 30.25 15.55
CA ALA A 158 3.48 30.55 16.79
C ALA A 158 3.36 29.35 17.75
N TYR A 159 3.42 28.11 17.23
CA TYR A 159 3.18 26.89 18.01
C TYR A 159 4.33 25.88 17.87
N PRO A 160 5.47 26.06 18.56
CA PRO A 160 6.66 25.22 18.40
C PRO A 160 6.42 23.71 18.57
N LYS A 161 5.62 23.31 19.58
CA LYS A 161 5.27 21.90 19.79
C LYS A 161 4.42 21.30 18.66
N LEU A 162 3.54 22.10 18.06
CA LEU A 162 2.78 21.66 16.89
C LEU A 162 3.68 21.60 15.65
N ALA A 163 4.62 22.54 15.52
CA ALA A 163 5.63 22.54 14.46
C ALA A 163 6.48 21.27 14.49
N GLU A 164 6.92 20.81 15.67
CA GLU A 164 7.64 19.55 15.84
C GLU A 164 6.83 18.36 15.33
N LYS A 165 5.54 18.27 15.71
CA LYS A 165 4.65 17.19 15.25
C LYS A 165 4.41 17.22 13.74
N PHE A 166 4.25 18.41 13.17
CA PHE A 166 4.17 18.57 11.72
C PHE A 166 5.46 18.12 11.03
N ALA A 167 6.63 18.50 11.57
CA ALA A 167 7.92 18.10 11.03
C ALA A 167 8.11 16.58 11.08
N GLU A 168 7.80 15.92 12.20
CA GLU A 168 7.84 14.45 12.33
C GLU A 168 6.93 13.76 11.31
N PHE A 169 5.70 14.26 11.13
CA PHE A 169 4.76 13.74 10.15
C PHE A 169 5.28 13.93 8.72
N MET A 170 5.77 15.12 8.39
CA MET A 170 6.30 15.46 7.07
C MET A 170 7.57 14.69 6.73
N GLN A 171 8.43 14.41 7.72
CA GLN A 171 9.61 13.57 7.53
C GLN A 171 9.19 12.17 7.03
N LYS A 172 8.19 11.57 7.68
CA LYS A 172 7.71 10.21 7.38
C LYS A 172 6.83 10.13 6.13
N TYR A 173 5.97 11.13 5.90
CA TYR A 173 4.89 11.04 4.92
C TYR A 173 4.81 12.19 3.93
N GLY A 174 5.66 13.19 4.06
CA GLY A 174 5.54 14.43 3.30
C GLY A 174 5.79 14.29 1.79
N ASN A 175 6.40 13.19 1.33
CA ASN A 175 6.50 12.87 -0.11
C ASN A 175 5.15 12.44 -0.73
N ARG A 176 4.09 12.34 0.08
CA ARG A 176 2.73 12.05 -0.39
C ARG A 176 2.01 13.31 -0.83
N SER A 177 0.91 13.13 -1.54
CA SER A 177 -0.02 14.20 -1.89
C SER A 177 -1.45 13.76 -1.60
N ASP A 178 -2.33 14.74 -1.54
CA ASP A 178 -3.79 14.61 -1.63
C ASP A 178 -4.25 14.00 -2.98
N PHE A 179 -3.36 13.90 -3.97
CA PHE A 179 -3.61 13.30 -5.29
C PHE A 179 -2.54 12.26 -5.68
N ASN A 180 -2.56 11.11 -5.02
CA ASN A 180 -1.58 10.04 -5.24
C ASN A 180 -1.58 9.41 -6.66
N CYS A 181 -2.58 9.66 -7.49
CA CYS A 181 -2.69 9.12 -8.84
C CYS A 181 -2.01 9.99 -9.93
N TYR A 182 -1.54 11.19 -9.59
CA TYR A 182 -0.95 12.14 -10.54
C TYR A 182 0.50 12.49 -10.20
N CYS A 183 1.37 11.48 -10.14
CA CYS A 183 2.73 11.57 -9.59
C CYS A 183 3.64 12.64 -10.24
N PHE A 184 3.37 13.06 -11.49
CA PHE A 184 4.19 14.05 -12.21
C PHE A 184 3.60 15.47 -12.19
N VAL A 185 2.39 15.65 -11.66
CA VAL A 185 1.67 16.94 -11.68
C VAL A 185 1.30 17.39 -10.27
N SER A 186 1.06 16.45 -9.35
CA SER A 186 0.72 16.80 -7.97
C SER A 186 1.95 17.21 -7.18
N LYS A 187 1.92 18.39 -6.56
CA LYS A 187 2.87 18.75 -5.49
C LYS A 187 2.68 17.84 -4.29
N SER A 188 3.78 17.35 -3.72
CA SER A 188 3.75 16.65 -2.45
C SER A 188 3.47 17.61 -1.28
N TRP A 189 3.19 17.08 -0.10
CA TRP A 189 3.02 17.85 1.12
C TRP A 189 4.31 18.55 1.57
N LYS A 190 5.50 18.04 1.19
CA LYS A 190 6.76 18.76 1.37
C LYS A 190 6.88 19.94 0.42
N ASP A 191 6.47 19.76 -0.85
CA ASP A 191 6.54 20.82 -1.86
C ASP A 191 5.51 21.93 -1.61
N ASP A 192 4.38 21.58 -0.99
CA ASP A 192 3.29 22.49 -0.68
C ASP A 192 2.60 22.12 0.66
N PRO A 193 3.14 22.59 1.80
CA PRO A 193 2.61 22.30 3.14
C PRO A 193 1.18 22.79 3.38
N GLU A 194 0.70 23.77 2.62
CA GLU A 194 -0.69 24.21 2.70
C GLU A 194 -1.66 23.10 2.26
N ARG A 195 -1.26 22.22 1.35
CA ARG A 195 -2.07 21.07 0.92
C ARG A 195 -2.19 20.03 2.03
N PHE A 196 -1.13 19.84 2.82
CA PHE A 196 -1.19 19.02 4.03
C PHE A 196 -2.17 19.64 5.02
N LEU A 197 -2.07 20.94 5.26
CA LEU A 197 -2.98 21.65 6.16
C LEU A 197 -4.44 21.56 5.69
N GLY A 198 -4.70 21.65 4.39
CA GLY A 198 -6.02 21.43 3.80
C GLY A 198 -6.56 20.01 4.02
N THR A 199 -5.70 19.00 3.91
CA THR A 199 -6.06 17.62 4.23
C THR A 199 -6.41 17.48 5.72
N LEU A 200 -5.56 18.03 6.59
CA LEU A 200 -5.73 17.99 8.03
C LEU A 200 -7.04 18.68 8.46
N ARG A 201 -7.34 19.86 7.91
CA ARG A 201 -8.60 20.60 8.14
C ARG A 201 -9.82 19.79 7.69
N THR A 202 -9.72 19.08 6.57
CA THR A 202 -10.80 18.23 6.08
C THR A 202 -11.10 17.12 7.09
N VAL A 203 -10.06 16.47 7.62
CA VAL A 203 -10.21 15.43 8.64
C VAL A 203 -10.68 16.00 9.98
N LEU A 204 -10.22 17.20 10.38
CA LEU A 204 -10.65 17.87 11.61
C LEU A 204 -12.16 18.13 11.64
N ARG A 205 -12.76 18.44 10.48
CA ARG A 205 -14.21 18.67 10.36
C ARG A 205 -15.04 17.39 10.51
N SER A 206 -14.44 16.22 10.31
CA SER A 206 -15.11 14.93 10.48
C SER A 206 -15.18 14.55 11.96
N THR A 207 -16.38 14.35 12.51
CA THR A 207 -16.60 14.01 13.92
C THR A 207 -16.16 12.58 14.28
N ASP A 208 -16.10 11.70 13.30
CA ASP A 208 -15.58 10.33 13.44
C ASP A 208 -14.55 10.08 12.33
N VAL A 209 -13.36 9.62 12.73
CA VAL A 209 -12.32 9.26 11.76
C VAL A 209 -12.30 7.76 11.49
N GLY A 210 -13.09 6.95 12.21
CA GLY A 210 -13.26 5.49 11.97
C GLY A 210 -11.97 4.66 11.98
N ILE A 211 -10.82 5.27 12.25
CA ILE A 211 -9.49 4.64 12.18
C ILE A 211 -9.21 4.04 13.55
N LEU A 212 -9.07 2.73 13.61
CA LEU A 212 -8.63 2.02 14.80
C LEU A 212 -7.15 2.28 15.08
N THR A 213 -6.75 2.28 16.35
CA THR A 213 -5.33 2.16 16.71
C THR A 213 -4.76 0.84 16.19
N LYS A 214 -3.44 0.70 16.23
CA LYS A 214 -2.81 -0.55 15.81
C LYS A 214 -3.28 -1.71 16.69
N GLU A 215 -3.31 -1.50 17.99
CA GLU A 215 -3.68 -2.47 19.01
C GLU A 215 -5.15 -2.89 18.87
N GLU A 216 -6.07 -1.92 18.70
CA GLU A 216 -7.51 -2.19 18.48
C GLU A 216 -7.74 -3.02 17.21
N SER A 217 -7.03 -2.68 16.13
CA SER A 217 -7.12 -3.38 14.84
C SER A 217 -6.53 -4.79 14.92
N GLU A 218 -5.44 -5.00 15.67
CA GLU A 218 -4.86 -6.32 15.94
C GLU A 218 -5.81 -7.19 16.78
N GLN A 219 -6.41 -6.63 17.83
CA GLN A 219 -7.40 -7.34 18.64
C GLN A 219 -8.63 -7.76 17.82
N LYS A 220 -9.11 -6.87 16.94
CA LYS A 220 -10.21 -7.19 16.01
C LYS A 220 -9.85 -8.36 15.09
N PHE A 221 -8.61 -8.42 14.59
CA PHE A 221 -8.14 -9.54 13.78
C PHE A 221 -8.06 -10.85 14.57
N VAL A 222 -7.50 -10.82 15.79
CA VAL A 222 -7.41 -12.01 16.66
C VAL A 222 -8.80 -12.56 16.97
N GLY A 223 -9.71 -11.70 17.42
CA GLY A 223 -11.10 -12.11 17.73
C GLY A 223 -11.85 -12.65 16.50
N LEU A 224 -11.59 -12.09 15.31
CA LEU A 224 -12.12 -12.64 14.06
C LEU A 224 -11.60 -14.06 13.81
N MET A 225 -10.28 -14.29 13.91
CA MET A 225 -9.69 -15.60 13.66
C MET A 225 -10.19 -16.66 14.65
N GLU A 226 -10.34 -16.31 15.94
CA GLU A 226 -10.90 -17.19 16.97
C GLU A 226 -12.36 -17.54 16.69
N ARG A 227 -13.18 -16.55 16.32
CA ARG A 227 -14.58 -16.77 15.94
C ARG A 227 -14.67 -17.73 14.76
N ILE A 228 -13.89 -17.52 13.71
CA ILE A 228 -13.87 -18.44 12.55
C ILE A 228 -13.42 -19.84 12.95
N LYS A 229 -12.38 -19.97 13.79
CA LYS A 229 -11.90 -21.27 14.31
C LYS A 229 -13.00 -22.06 14.99
N SER A 230 -13.84 -21.40 15.80
CA SER A 230 -14.95 -22.06 16.51
C SER A 230 -16.04 -22.63 15.59
N THR A 231 -16.14 -22.16 14.35
CA THR A 231 -17.18 -22.57 13.39
C THR A 231 -16.78 -23.72 12.46
N MET A 232 -15.52 -24.18 12.50
CA MET A 232 -15.04 -25.20 11.56
C MET A 232 -14.04 -26.17 12.20
N LYS A 233 -13.92 -27.37 11.60
CA LYS A 233 -12.97 -28.40 12.04
C LYS A 233 -11.52 -27.93 11.90
N ASP A 234 -10.64 -28.35 12.81
CA ASP A 234 -9.22 -27.95 12.87
C ASP A 234 -8.47 -28.07 11.53
N LYS A 235 -8.65 -29.17 10.81
CA LYS A 235 -8.00 -29.39 9.50
C LYS A 235 -8.44 -28.37 8.45
N SER A 236 -9.70 -27.95 8.49
CA SER A 236 -10.24 -26.91 7.60
C SER A 236 -9.73 -25.53 8.02
N TYR A 237 -9.70 -25.27 9.32
CA TYR A 237 -9.16 -24.03 9.87
C TYR A 237 -7.68 -23.85 9.52
N SER A 238 -6.85 -24.87 9.69
CA SER A 238 -5.42 -24.80 9.33
C SER A 238 -5.19 -24.43 7.86
N LYS A 239 -6.03 -24.95 6.94
CA LYS A 239 -5.97 -24.56 5.52
C LYS A 239 -6.45 -23.12 5.30
N PHE A 240 -7.51 -22.71 5.98
CA PHE A 240 -8.00 -21.34 5.92
C PHE A 240 -6.95 -20.35 6.43
N GLU A 241 -6.35 -20.60 7.58
CA GLU A 241 -5.32 -19.79 8.21
C GLU A 241 -4.11 -19.57 7.28
N LYS A 242 -3.60 -20.63 6.64
CA LYS A 242 -2.53 -20.50 5.63
C LYS A 242 -2.90 -19.56 4.48
N ARG A 243 -4.15 -19.62 4.01
CA ARG A 243 -4.65 -18.74 2.94
C ARG A 243 -4.81 -17.30 3.40
N VAL A 244 -5.25 -17.09 4.65
CA VAL A 244 -5.29 -15.76 5.29
C VAL A 244 -3.88 -15.17 5.35
N HIS A 245 -2.89 -15.93 5.82
CA HIS A 245 -1.49 -15.49 5.86
C HIS A 245 -0.97 -15.12 4.47
N ALA A 246 -1.28 -15.92 3.44
CA ALA A 246 -0.89 -15.60 2.07
C ALA A 246 -1.52 -14.29 1.58
N VAL A 247 -2.82 -14.06 1.81
CA VAL A 247 -3.50 -12.81 1.43
C VAL A 247 -2.95 -11.59 2.17
N ARG A 248 -2.66 -11.73 3.47
CA ARG A 248 -2.01 -10.68 4.26
C ARG A 248 -0.61 -10.38 3.73
N TYR A 249 0.17 -11.40 3.39
CA TYR A 249 1.48 -11.25 2.76
C TYR A 249 1.37 -10.52 1.41
N TYR A 250 0.43 -10.91 0.53
CA TYR A 250 0.23 -10.24 -0.77
C TYR A 250 -0.13 -8.77 -0.60
N HIS A 251 -0.97 -8.46 0.39
CA HIS A 251 -1.35 -7.08 0.70
C HIS A 251 -0.12 -6.26 1.11
N LEU A 252 0.74 -6.80 1.98
CA LEU A 252 1.98 -6.15 2.35
C LEU A 252 2.93 -6.01 1.15
N GLY A 253 3.10 -7.03 0.32
CA GLY A 253 3.94 -6.94 -0.89
C GLY A 253 3.52 -5.84 -1.87
N ARG A 254 2.22 -5.47 -1.87
CA ARG A 254 1.67 -4.34 -2.65
C ARG A 254 2.08 -2.97 -2.08
N PHE A 255 2.18 -2.82 -0.76
CA PHE A 255 2.28 -1.50 -0.10
C PHE A 255 3.55 -1.28 0.74
N TYR A 256 4.21 -2.33 1.21
CA TYR A 256 5.28 -2.28 2.21
C TYR A 256 6.68 -2.15 1.56
N ASN A 257 6.90 -2.81 0.42
CA ASN A 257 8.23 -2.87 -0.23
C ASN A 257 8.53 -1.69 -1.17
N SER A 258 8.05 -0.47 -0.89
CA SER A 258 8.35 0.68 -1.78
C SER A 258 8.76 1.98 -1.11
N VAL A 259 8.78 2.10 0.22
CA VAL A 259 9.10 3.41 0.81
C VAL A 259 9.93 3.35 2.10
N LYS A 260 9.69 2.44 3.05
CA LYS A 260 10.40 2.51 4.35
C LYS A 260 11.89 2.13 4.33
N ASP A 261 12.33 1.37 3.33
CA ASP A 261 13.73 0.93 3.18
C ASP A 261 14.40 1.48 1.92
N VAL A 262 13.75 2.41 1.22
CA VAL A 262 14.15 2.82 -0.15
C VAL A 262 14.30 4.34 -0.29
N PHE A 263 13.79 5.13 0.65
CA PHE A 263 13.97 6.58 0.71
C PHE A 263 14.08 7.07 2.14
#